data_AF-A0A7S3BS31-F1
#
_entry.id   AF-A0A7S3BS31-F1
#
_cell.length_a   1.000
_cell.length_b   1.000
_cell.length_c   1.000
_cell.angle_alpha   90.00
_cell.angle_beta   90.00
_cell.angle_gamma   90.00
#
_symmetry.space_group_name_H-M   'P 1'
#
loop_
_entity.id
_entity.type
_entity.pdbx_description
1 polymer ?
#
loop_
_entity_poly.entity_id
_entity_poly.type
_entity_poly.pdbx_seq_one_letter_code
_entity_poly.pdbx_strand_id
1 'polypeptide(L)'
;TLRYATTTKKAELPTVEACVAATALSVSLVMAGSGNLDILRLFRILRRRVESDVTYGFHLAIGMAIGFLFLGGGRLTLSSSNEAIAALLASIFPFFPNVPSDNRYHLQAFRHLYVLAVEQRCLEAIDVDTGEAALVPITVVLKGG
;
A
#
# COMPACT_ATOMS: atom_id res chain seq x y z
N THR A 1 -17.71 -1.75 27.99
CA THR A 1 -18.00 -3.18 27.74
C THR A 1 -17.55 -3.58 26.34
N LEU A 2 -16.23 -3.63 26.11
CA LEU A 2 -15.61 -4.23 24.92
C LEU A 2 -14.27 -4.84 25.34
N ARG A 3 -14.35 -5.90 26.15
CA ARG A 3 -13.26 -6.85 26.35
C ARG A 3 -13.74 -8.18 25.80
N TYR A 4 -13.85 -8.28 24.47
CA TYR A 4 -13.90 -9.58 23.84
C TYR A 4 -12.45 -10.06 23.76
N ALA A 5 -12.03 -10.72 24.83
CA ALA A 5 -10.80 -11.49 24.86
C ALA A 5 -10.91 -12.58 23.80
N THR A 6 -10.37 -12.34 22.62
CA THR A 6 -9.98 -13.40 21.71
C THR A 6 -8.64 -13.91 22.20
N THR A 7 -8.67 -14.91 23.07
CA THR A 7 -7.50 -15.75 23.32
C THR A 7 -7.26 -16.59 22.06
N THR A 8 -6.78 -15.96 20.98
CA THR A 8 -6.34 -16.67 19.79
C THR A 8 -5.19 -17.59 20.20
N LYS A 9 -5.27 -18.86 19.78
CA LYS A 9 -4.16 -19.79 19.98
C LYS A 9 -2.93 -19.18 19.29
N LYS A 10 -1.75 -19.24 19.92
CA LYS A 10 -0.50 -18.74 19.32
C LYS A 10 -0.25 -19.24 17.89
N ALA A 11 -0.76 -20.43 17.55
CA ALA A 11 -0.69 -21.02 16.21
C ALA A 11 -1.49 -20.27 15.12
N GLU A 12 -2.53 -19.52 15.48
CA GLU A 12 -3.40 -18.80 14.54
C GLU A 12 -2.94 -17.36 14.29
N LEU A 13 -2.06 -16.83 15.16
CA LEU A 13 -1.57 -15.46 15.08
C LEU A 13 -0.89 -15.13 13.74
N PRO A 14 -0.02 -15.97 13.15
CA PRO A 14 0.62 -15.67 11.88
C PRO A 14 -0.37 -15.56 10.72
N THR A 15 -1.43 -16.37 10.73
CA THR A 15 -2.48 -16.34 9.70
C THR A 15 -3.29 -15.06 9.79
N VAL A 16 -3.63 -14.62 11.00
CA VAL A 16 -4.33 -13.34 11.22
C VAL A 16 -3.45 -12.18 10.75
N GLU A 17 -2.16 -12.19 11.07
CA GLU A 17 -1.23 -11.14 10.63
C GLU A 17 -1.07 -11.09 9.11
N ALA A 18 -1.02 -12.25 8.44
CA ALA A 18 -1.00 -12.32 6.99
C ALA A 18 -2.27 -11.73 6.37
N CYS A 19 -3.45 -12.03 6.92
CA CYS A 19 -4.73 -11.44 6.48
C CYS A 19 -4.79 -9.93 6.71
N VAL A 20 -4.28 -9.44 7.85
CA VAL A 20 -4.20 -8.00 8.15
C VAL A 20 -3.24 -7.31 7.18
N ALA A 21 -2.08 -7.91 6.90
CA ALA A 21 -1.12 -7.39 5.92
C ALA A 21 -1.73 -7.34 4.51
N ALA A 22 -2.41 -8.40 4.09
CA ALA A 22 -3.07 -8.47 2.78
C ALA A 22 -4.17 -7.41 2.64
N THR A 23 -5.02 -7.24 3.66
CA THR A 23 -6.07 -6.21 3.65
C THR A 23 -5.50 -4.80 3.66
N ALA A 24 -4.42 -4.54 4.42
CA ALA A 24 -3.72 -3.26 4.41
C ALA A 24 -3.16 -2.94 3.01
N LEU A 25 -2.53 -3.92 2.35
CA LEU A 25 -2.03 -3.76 0.98
C LEU A 25 -3.16 -3.50 -0.01
N SER A 26 -4.25 -4.25 0.05
CA SER A 26 -5.41 -4.05 -0.83
C SER A 26 -6.00 -2.65 -0.70
N VAL A 27 -6.19 -2.15 0.54
CA VAL A 27 -6.69 -0.79 0.77
C VAL A 27 -5.71 0.26 0.24
N SER A 28 -4.40 0.04 0.40
CA SER A 28 -3.37 0.95 -0.11
C SER A 28 -3.30 1.00 -1.65
N LEU A 29 -3.61 -0.12 -2.33
CA LEU A 29 -3.66 -0.18 -3.79
C LEU A 29 -4.82 0.65 -4.35
N VAL A 30 -6.00 0.53 -3.73
CA VAL A 30 -7.19 1.30 -4.13
C VAL A 30 -6.97 2.80 -3.91
N MET A 31 -6.31 3.17 -2.81
CA MET A 31 -6.07 4.55 -2.41
C MET A 31 -4.66 5.05 -2.80
N ALA A 32 -4.02 4.40 -3.76
CA ALA A 32 -2.63 4.67 -4.12
C ALA A 32 -2.44 6.11 -4.62
N GLY A 33 -1.47 6.82 -4.02
CA GLY A 33 -1.16 8.22 -4.32
C GLY A 33 -2.10 9.26 -3.69
N SER A 34 -3.20 8.86 -3.05
CA SER A 34 -4.16 9.82 -2.48
C SER A 34 -3.67 10.49 -1.18
N GLY A 35 -2.75 9.85 -0.45
CA GLY A 35 -2.28 10.36 0.84
C GLY A 35 -3.33 10.38 1.96
N ASN A 36 -4.37 9.54 1.91
CA ASN A 36 -5.46 9.54 2.89
C ASN A 36 -4.96 9.40 4.35
N LEU A 37 -5.23 10.42 5.17
CA LEU A 37 -4.71 10.53 6.53
C LEU A 37 -5.30 9.50 7.50
N ASP A 38 -6.54 9.07 7.31
CA ASP A 38 -7.19 8.11 8.20
C ASP A 38 -6.61 6.71 8.02
N ILE A 39 -6.37 6.32 6.76
CA ILE A 39 -5.67 5.07 6.44
C ILE A 39 -4.23 5.12 6.97
N LEU A 40 -3.53 6.25 6.82
CA LEU A 40 -2.19 6.42 7.39
C LEU A 40 -2.19 6.26 8.91
N ARG A 41 -3.18 6.79 9.62
CA ARG A 41 -3.30 6.63 11.09
C ARG A 41 -3.42 5.15 11.46
N LEU A 42 -4.23 4.37 10.73
CA LEU A 42 -4.34 2.92 10.93
C LEU A 42 -3.00 2.21 10.67
N PHE A 43 -2.33 2.50 9.55
CA PHE A 43 -1.04 1.90 9.24
C PHE A 43 0.05 2.27 10.25
N ARG A 44 0.01 3.47 10.84
CA ARG A 44 0.94 3.88 11.91
C ARG A 44 0.73 3.07 13.19
N ILE A 45 -0.51 2.70 13.52
CA ILE A 45 -0.79 1.81 14.65
C ILE A 45 -0.21 0.42 14.37
N LEU A 46 -0.45 -0.13 13.17
CA LEU A 46 0.09 -1.44 12.77
C LEU A 46 1.62 -1.45 12.74
N ARG A 47 2.25 -0.40 12.22
CA ARG A 47 3.71 -0.25 12.15
C ARG A 47 4.36 -0.16 13.53
N ARG A 48 3.66 0.38 14.53
CA ARG A 48 4.15 0.50 15.92
C ARG A 48 4.16 -0.82 16.68
N ARG A 49 3.51 -1.87 16.19
CA ARG A 49 3.57 -3.21 16.80
C ARG A 49 4.98 -3.78 16.58
N VAL A 50 5.87 -3.60 17.55
CA VAL A 50 7.23 -4.16 17.57
C VAL A 50 7.30 -5.19 18.69
N GLU A 51 6.42 -6.18 18.62
CA GLU A 51 6.40 -7.33 19.53
C GLU A 51 7.32 -8.42 18.97
N SER A 52 7.87 -9.29 19.82
CA SER A 52 8.73 -10.41 19.39
C SER A 52 8.07 -11.36 18.39
N ASP A 53 6.73 -11.33 18.34
CA ASP A 53 5.91 -12.23 17.55
C ASP A 53 5.66 -11.68 16.13
N VAL A 54 6.02 -10.43 15.84
CA VAL A 54 5.84 -9.80 14.52
C VAL A 54 7.03 -10.10 13.61
N THR A 55 6.75 -10.71 12.46
CA THR A 55 7.78 -11.05 11.47
C THR A 55 8.28 -9.83 10.70
N TYR A 56 9.51 -9.91 10.17
CA TYR A 56 10.05 -8.89 9.27
C TYR A 56 9.11 -8.62 8.08
N GLY A 57 8.51 -9.68 7.55
CA GLY A 57 7.56 -9.64 6.45
C GLY A 57 6.31 -8.80 6.73
N PHE A 58 5.79 -8.84 7.95
CA PHE A 58 4.67 -7.99 8.34
C PHE A 58 5.06 -6.50 8.29
N HIS A 59 6.23 -6.15 8.85
CA HIS A 59 6.74 -4.79 8.77
C HIS A 59 7.00 -4.33 7.32
N LEU A 60 7.51 -5.24 6.48
CA LEU A 60 7.71 -4.98 5.05
C LEU A 60 6.36 -4.69 4.37
N ALA A 61 5.34 -5.52 4.58
CA ALA A 61 4.01 -5.34 4.01
C ALA A 61 3.37 -4.00 4.41
N ILE A 62 3.41 -3.66 5.70
CA ILE A 62 2.88 -2.38 6.18
C ILE A 62 3.71 -1.19 5.65
N GLY A 63 5.02 -1.34 5.53
CA GLY A 63 5.90 -0.34 4.91
C GLY A 63 5.55 -0.10 3.45
N MET A 64 5.33 -1.17 2.68
CA MET A 64 4.87 -1.09 1.30
C MET A 64 3.49 -0.43 1.19
N ALA A 65 2.54 -0.79 2.05
CA ALA A 65 1.21 -0.18 2.07
C ALA A 65 1.26 1.34 2.34
N ILE A 66 2.11 1.80 3.27
CA ILE A 66 2.35 3.23 3.49
C ILE A 66 2.99 3.87 2.26
N GLY A 67 3.95 3.18 1.62
CA GLY A 67 4.60 3.65 0.40
C GLY A 67 3.62 3.84 -0.76
N PHE A 68 2.70 2.90 -0.98
CA PHE A 68 1.67 3.01 -2.01
C PHE A 68 0.69 4.16 -1.74
N LEU A 69 0.34 4.40 -0.47
CA LEU A 69 -0.55 5.50 -0.10
C LEU A 69 0.04 6.88 -0.47
N PHE A 70 1.37 7.04 -0.37
CA PHE A 70 2.12 8.26 -0.69
C PHE A 70 3.01 8.09 -1.92
N LEU A 71 2.58 7.30 -2.89
CA LEU A 71 3.36 6.97 -4.08
C LEU A 71 3.79 8.23 -4.83
N GLY A 72 5.10 8.37 -5.06
CA GLY A 72 5.67 9.58 -5.70
C GLY A 72 5.36 10.88 -4.96
N GLY A 73 5.21 10.84 -3.63
CA GLY A 73 4.80 11.99 -2.83
C GLY A 73 3.32 12.38 -3.00
N GLY A 74 2.50 11.49 -3.54
CA GLY A 74 1.09 11.74 -3.87
C GLY A 74 0.85 12.23 -5.31
N ARG A 75 1.89 12.27 -6.15
CA ARG A 75 1.78 12.68 -7.56
C ARG A 75 1.58 11.50 -8.52
N LEU A 76 1.84 10.29 -8.04
CA LEU A 76 1.79 9.07 -8.84
C LEU A 76 0.73 8.11 -8.28
N THR A 77 0.14 7.31 -9.15
CA THR A 77 -0.83 6.27 -8.80
C THR A 77 -0.51 4.98 -9.55
N LEU A 78 -1.32 3.94 -9.36
CA LEU A 78 -1.13 2.64 -9.99
C LEU A 78 -2.10 2.44 -11.15
N SER A 79 -1.61 1.78 -12.19
CA SER A 79 -2.39 1.42 -13.36
C SER A 79 -3.08 0.06 -13.21
N SER A 80 -4.10 -0.13 -14.04
CA SER A 80 -4.87 -1.38 -14.15
C SER A 80 -4.71 -2.01 -15.54
N SER A 81 -3.66 -1.67 -16.29
CA SER A 81 -3.30 -2.38 -17.52
C SER A 81 -2.84 -3.82 -17.22
N ASN A 82 -2.86 -4.68 -18.24
CA ASN A 82 -2.45 -6.09 -18.07
C ASN A 82 -1.00 -6.21 -17.57
N GLU A 83 -0.11 -5.35 -18.07
CA GLU A 83 1.30 -5.30 -17.69
C GLU A 83 1.46 -4.79 -16.25
N ALA A 84 0.69 -3.78 -15.86
CA ALA A 84 0.69 -3.23 -14.51
C ALA A 84 0.19 -4.27 -13.50
N ILE A 85 -0.89 -4.99 -13.83
CA ILE A 85 -1.41 -6.07 -12.99
C ILE A 85 -0.36 -7.19 -12.84
N ALA A 86 0.30 -7.60 -13.92
CA ALA A 86 1.36 -8.61 -13.86
C ALA A 86 2.52 -8.17 -12.95
N ALA A 87 2.95 -6.91 -13.06
CA ALA A 87 3.99 -6.34 -12.21
C ALA A 87 3.56 -6.22 -10.73
N LEU A 88 2.30 -5.87 -10.47
CA LEU A 88 1.75 -5.81 -9.11
C LEU A 88 1.62 -7.19 -8.48
N LEU A 89 1.20 -8.20 -9.24
CA LEU A 89 1.16 -9.59 -8.76
C LEU A 89 2.54 -10.09 -8.36
N ALA A 90 3.57 -9.78 -9.17
CA ALA A 90 4.95 -10.13 -8.85
C ALA A 90 5.44 -9.38 -7.60
N SER A 91 5.13 -8.10 -7.43
CA SER A 91 5.61 -7.31 -6.29
C SER A 91 4.85 -7.53 -4.99
N ILE A 92 3.57 -7.88 -5.05
CA ILE A 92 2.69 -8.01 -3.88
C ILE A 92 2.37 -9.49 -3.60
N PHE A 93 3.24 -10.40 -4.01
CA PHE A 93 3.08 -11.82 -3.74
C PHE A 93 2.81 -12.07 -2.23
N PRO A 94 1.76 -12.82 -1.86
CA PRO A 94 1.22 -12.81 -0.49
C PRO A 94 2.12 -13.50 0.55
N PHE A 95 3.20 -14.15 0.12
CA PHE A 95 4.18 -14.75 1.02
C PHE A 95 5.31 -13.77 1.32
N PHE A 96 5.26 -13.18 2.51
CA PHE A 96 6.28 -12.26 3.01
C PHE A 96 7.40 -13.00 3.75
N PRO A 97 8.65 -12.49 3.70
CA PRO A 97 9.81 -13.13 4.33
C PRO A 97 9.74 -13.12 5.86
N ASN A 98 10.25 -14.17 6.51
CA ASN A 98 10.35 -14.15 7.99
C ASN A 98 11.53 -13.31 8.49
N VAL A 99 12.63 -13.29 7.73
CA VAL A 99 13.86 -12.54 8.01
C VAL A 99 14.33 -11.78 6.76
N PRO A 100 15.14 -10.72 6.87
CA PRO A 100 15.53 -9.89 5.72
C PRO A 100 16.22 -10.62 4.57
N SER A 101 16.95 -11.70 4.87
CA SER A 101 17.66 -12.52 3.87
C SER A 101 16.82 -13.66 3.30
N ASP A 102 15.56 -13.81 3.73
CA ASP A 102 14.68 -14.90 3.30
C ASP A 102 14.16 -14.66 1.88
N ASN A 103 14.56 -15.55 0.98
CA ASN A 103 14.12 -15.59 -0.42
C ASN A 103 13.54 -16.96 -0.79
N ARG A 104 13.13 -17.78 0.19
CA ARG A 104 12.73 -19.18 -0.04
C ARG A 104 11.47 -19.31 -0.88
N TYR A 105 10.47 -18.46 -0.62
CA TYR A 105 9.16 -18.50 -1.29
C TYR A 105 9.00 -17.43 -2.36
N HIS A 106 9.73 -16.33 -2.24
CA HIS A 106 9.63 -15.20 -3.15
C HIS A 106 10.92 -14.39 -3.10
N LEU A 107 11.44 -14.00 -4.26
CA LEU A 107 12.64 -13.18 -4.37
C LEU A 107 12.33 -11.73 -3.97
N GLN A 108 13.00 -11.20 -2.95
CA GLN A 108 12.71 -9.86 -2.43
C GLN A 108 12.90 -8.75 -3.48
N ALA A 109 13.78 -8.94 -4.47
CA ALA A 109 13.96 -7.96 -5.55
C ALA A 109 12.68 -7.67 -6.34
N PHE A 110 11.79 -8.67 -6.48
CA PHE A 110 10.52 -8.49 -7.19
C PHE A 110 9.54 -7.57 -6.46
N ARG A 111 9.72 -7.35 -5.15
CA ARG A 111 8.93 -6.37 -4.39
C ARG A 111 9.04 -4.95 -4.95
N HIS A 112 10.05 -4.65 -5.77
CA HIS A 112 10.21 -3.34 -6.42
C HIS A 112 9.57 -3.24 -7.81
N LEU A 113 9.06 -4.35 -8.37
CA LEU A 113 8.42 -4.35 -9.70
C LEU A 113 7.14 -3.53 -9.75
N TYR A 114 6.57 -3.13 -8.60
CA TYR A 114 5.44 -2.19 -8.56
C TYR A 114 5.74 -0.92 -9.36
N VAL A 115 7.01 -0.52 -9.51
CA VAL A 115 7.42 0.66 -10.27
C VAL A 115 6.93 0.63 -11.72
N LEU A 116 6.82 -0.56 -12.32
CA LEU A 116 6.34 -0.74 -13.69
C LEU A 116 4.83 -0.49 -13.83
N ALA A 117 4.09 -0.55 -12.73
CA ALA A 117 2.67 -0.25 -12.67
C ALA A 117 2.39 1.22 -12.32
N VAL A 118 3.42 2.03 -12.07
CA VAL A 118 3.27 3.42 -11.63
C VAL A 118 3.00 4.32 -12.82
N GLU A 119 1.97 5.16 -12.70
CA GLU A 119 1.61 6.17 -13.69
C GLU A 119 1.40 7.53 -13.04
N GLN A 120 1.69 8.60 -13.78
CA GLN A 120 1.41 9.96 -13.37
C GLN A 120 0.00 10.36 -13.82
N ARG A 121 -0.92 10.49 -12.86
CA ARG A 121 -2.31 10.94 -13.11
C ARG A 121 -2.70 12.18 -12.29
N CYS A 122 -1.73 12.78 -11.59
CA CYS A 122 -1.95 14.02 -10.84
C CYS A 122 -2.09 15.20 -11.81
N LEU A 123 -3.21 15.92 -11.71
CA LEU A 123 -3.47 17.14 -12.45
C LEU A 123 -3.20 18.34 -11.54
N GLU A 124 -2.34 19.24 -11.99
CA GLU A 124 -1.97 20.47 -11.28
C GLU A 124 -2.41 21.66 -12.13
N ALA A 125 -3.23 22.55 -11.57
CA ALA A 125 -3.62 23.79 -12.22
C ALA A 125 -2.63 24.88 -11.82
N ILE A 126 -2.15 25.62 -12.80
CA ILE A 126 -1.18 26.71 -12.63
C ILE A 126 -1.84 27.98 -13.16
N ASP A 127 -1.79 29.05 -12.37
CA ASP A 127 -2.26 30.36 -12.77
C ASP A 127 -1.32 30.95 -13.84
N VAL A 128 -1.89 31.49 -14.91
CA VAL A 128 -1.15 31.94 -16.11
C VAL A 128 -0.36 33.21 -15.83
N ASP A 129 -0.90 34.10 -14.99
CA ASP A 129 -0.29 35.40 -14.72
C ASP A 129 0.85 35.30 -13.70
N THR A 130 0.66 34.49 -12.65
CA THR A 130 1.63 34.34 -11.55
C THR A 130 2.59 33.17 -11.73
N GLY A 131 2.21 32.14 -12.49
CA GLY A 131 2.97 30.89 -12.60
C GLY A 131 2.90 30.00 -11.36
N GLU A 132 2.03 30.32 -10.39
CA GLU A 132 1.87 29.56 -9.15
C GLU A 132 0.74 28.52 -9.24
N ALA A 133 0.81 27.48 -8.39
CA ALA A 133 -0.22 26.46 -8.31
C ALA A 133 -1.53 27.05 -7.76
N ALA A 134 -2.65 26.79 -8.44
CA ALA A 134 -3.96 27.33 -8.11
C ALA A 134 -5.00 26.22 -7.91
N LEU A 135 -5.95 26.45 -7.00
CA LEU A 135 -7.10 25.56 -6.80
C LEU A 135 -8.25 25.99 -7.72
N VAL A 136 -8.64 25.12 -8.63
CA VAL A 136 -9.68 25.39 -9.63
C VAL A 136 -10.77 24.30 -9.57
N PRO A 137 -12.06 24.65 -9.64
CA PRO A 137 -13.13 23.64 -9.71
C PRO A 137 -13.04 22.87 -11.04
N ILE A 138 -12.90 21.55 -10.95
CA ILE A 138 -12.79 20.65 -12.11
C ILE A 138 -14.00 19.72 -12.12
N THR A 139 -14.64 19.57 -13.28
CA THR A 139 -15.68 18.55 -13.50
C THR A 139 -15.12 17.46 -14.37
N VAL A 140 -15.14 16.22 -13.88
CA VAL A 140 -14.67 15.03 -14.60
C VAL A 140 -15.89 14.22 -15.02
N VAL A 141 -15.96 13.84 -16.30
CA VAL A 141 -17.00 12.96 -16.83
C VAL A 141 -16.37 11.61 -17.18
N LEU A 142 -16.79 10.57 -16.48
CA LEU A 142 -16.40 9.21 -16.82
C LEU A 142 -17.17 8.77 -18.06
N LYS A 143 -16.48 8.23 -19.05
CA LYS A 143 -17.15 7.51 -20.15
C LYS A 143 -17.68 6.19 -19.58
N GLY A 144 -18.99 5.95 -19.73
CA GLY A 144 -19.59 4.66 -19.37
C GLY A 144 -18.94 3.54 -20.18
N GLY A 145 -18.61 2.44 -19.49
CA GLY A 145 -18.13 1.19 -20.09
C GLY A 145 -19.26 0.32 -20.59
#